data_AF-A0A1Y1LD36-F1
#
_entry.id   AF-A0A1Y1LD36-F1
#
_cell.length_a   1.000
_cell.length_b   1.000
_cell.length_c   1.000
_cell.angle_alpha   90.00
_cell.angle_beta   90.00
_cell.angle_gamma   90.00
#
_symmetry.space_group_name_H-M   'P 1'
#
loop_
_entity.id
_entity.type
_entity.pdbx_description
1 polymer ?
#
loop_
_entity_poly.entity_id
_entity_poly.type
_entity_poly.pdbx_seq_one_letter_code
_entity_poly.pdbx_strand_id
1 'polypeptide(L)'
;AKLMNLYLNYPDADFLDFVNAPLGKGRPIDKPLCPLIAVPTTAGTGSETTGTAIFDLVSKRAKTGVAHRNLKPTLGICDPINTRTMPAAVKASSGLDVLCHSLESWTAIPYNERTPRPPNPIMRPAYQGANPISDVFSFHALRRTVKYLPRAVKNPDDFEAQ
;
A
#
# COMPACT_ATOMS: atom_id res chain seq x y z
N ALA A 1 2.78 13.14 1.00
CA ALA A 1 4.18 12.63 0.92
C ALA A 1 4.52 12.07 -0.47
N LYS A 2 4.09 10.86 -0.85
CA LYS A 2 4.48 10.23 -2.14
C LYS A 2 4.17 11.08 -3.38
N LEU A 3 2.93 11.56 -3.52
CA LEU A 3 2.55 12.41 -4.67
C LEU A 3 3.28 13.76 -4.65
N MET A 4 3.49 14.36 -3.48
CA MET A 4 4.27 15.60 -3.38
C MET A 4 5.70 15.38 -3.87
N ASN A 5 6.34 14.27 -3.47
CA ASN A 5 7.67 13.91 -3.95
C ASN A 5 7.69 13.70 -5.47
N LEU A 6 6.67 13.05 -6.02
CA LEU A 6 6.51 12.89 -7.47
C LEU A 6 6.45 14.24 -8.18
N TYR A 7 5.51 15.11 -7.81
CA TYR A 7 5.33 16.39 -8.51
C TYR A 7 6.45 17.39 -8.23
N LEU A 8 7.18 17.27 -7.13
CA LEU A 8 8.44 18.01 -6.91
C LEU A 8 9.51 17.65 -7.95
N ASN A 9 9.57 16.38 -8.37
CA ASN A 9 10.54 15.91 -9.36
C ASN A 9 10.07 16.12 -10.81
N TYR A 10 8.79 16.45 -11.03
CA TYR A 10 8.20 16.71 -12.33
C TYR A 10 7.41 18.03 -12.31
N PRO A 11 8.10 19.18 -12.19
CA PRO A 11 7.43 20.48 -12.02
C PRO A 11 6.55 20.87 -13.22
N ASP A 12 6.88 20.39 -14.42
CA ASP A 12 6.16 20.69 -15.66
C ASP A 12 5.03 19.70 -15.97
N ALA A 13 4.81 18.69 -15.12
CA ALA A 13 3.79 17.68 -15.37
C ALA A 13 2.42 18.10 -14.84
N ASP A 14 1.37 17.83 -15.62
CA ASP A 14 0.00 17.99 -15.14
C ASP A 14 -0.32 16.95 -14.05
N PHE A 15 -1.20 17.31 -13.11
CA PHE A 15 -1.61 16.40 -12.03
C PHE A 15 -2.22 15.09 -12.53
N LEU A 16 -2.82 15.05 -13.72
CA LEU A 16 -3.43 13.82 -14.27
C LEU A 16 -2.46 12.99 -15.12
N ASP A 17 -1.22 13.43 -15.33
CA ASP A 17 -0.25 12.71 -16.17
C ASP A 17 0.04 11.31 -15.62
N PHE A 18 0.36 11.22 -14.33
CA PHE A 18 0.75 9.95 -13.70
C PHE A 18 -0.44 9.18 -13.12
N VAL A 19 -1.61 9.81 -13.02
CA VAL A 19 -2.80 9.18 -12.44
C VAL A 19 -3.22 7.99 -13.30
N ASN A 20 -3.55 6.88 -12.64
CA ASN A 20 -3.90 5.63 -13.30
C ASN A 20 -5.03 5.83 -14.33
N ALA A 21 -4.87 5.20 -15.49
CA ALA A 21 -5.94 5.06 -16.47
C ALA A 21 -7.12 4.27 -15.85
N PRO A 22 -8.37 4.59 -16.20
CA PRO A 22 -8.80 5.50 -17.28
C PRO A 22 -8.98 6.97 -16.86
N LEU A 23 -8.74 7.31 -15.59
CA LEU A 23 -9.01 8.66 -15.06
C LEU A 23 -7.88 9.66 -15.34
N GLY A 24 -6.64 9.19 -15.44
CA GLY A 24 -5.49 9.97 -15.89
C GLY A 24 -4.80 9.33 -17.09
N LYS A 25 -3.62 9.85 -17.43
CA LYS A 25 -2.84 9.39 -18.60
C LYS A 25 -1.99 8.15 -18.31
N GLY A 26 -1.84 7.75 -17.04
CA GLY A 26 -1.06 6.58 -16.63
C GLY A 26 0.41 6.63 -17.09
N ARG A 27 0.98 7.84 -17.24
CA ARG A 27 2.35 8.05 -17.70
C ARG A 27 3.32 7.31 -16.76
N PRO A 28 4.28 6.53 -17.28
CA PRO A 28 5.27 5.88 -16.43
C PRO A 28 6.22 6.91 -15.78
N ILE A 29 6.71 6.59 -14.59
CA ILE A 29 7.71 7.41 -13.89
C ILE A 29 9.09 6.90 -14.28
N ASP A 30 9.77 7.64 -15.15
CA ASP A 30 10.99 7.24 -15.85
C ASP A 30 12.31 7.55 -15.11
N LYS A 31 12.27 8.28 -13.99
CA LYS A 31 13.45 8.57 -13.16
C LYS A 31 13.22 8.32 -11.67
N PRO A 32 14.28 8.12 -10.87
CA PRO A 32 14.18 8.07 -9.42
C PRO A 32 13.59 9.36 -8.84
N LEU A 33 12.90 9.25 -7.71
CA LEU A 33 12.39 10.40 -6.93
C LEU A 33 13.35 10.72 -5.77
N CYS A 34 13.11 11.83 -5.07
CA CYS A 34 13.88 12.14 -3.87
C CYS A 34 13.69 11.04 -2.80
N PRO A 35 14.68 10.82 -1.91
CA PRO A 35 14.52 9.89 -0.81
C PRO A 35 13.30 10.22 0.05
N LEU A 36 12.51 9.21 0.38
CA LEU A 36 11.33 9.34 1.25
C LEU A 36 11.42 8.36 2.41
N ILE A 37 11.38 8.89 3.63
CA ILE A 37 11.31 8.11 4.86
C ILE A 37 9.86 8.12 5.35
N ALA A 38 9.28 6.95 5.58
CA ALA A 38 7.91 6.79 6.07
C ALA A 38 7.92 6.18 7.48
N VAL A 39 7.25 6.84 8.42
CA VAL A 39 7.08 6.35 9.79
C VAL A 39 5.58 6.11 10.01
N PRO A 40 5.07 4.88 9.84
CA PRO A 40 3.67 4.59 10.07
C PRO A 40 3.30 4.76 11.55
N THR A 41 2.13 5.38 11.77
CA THR A 41 1.51 5.51 13.10
C THR A 41 0.26 4.64 13.23
N THR A 42 0.00 3.79 12.23
CA THR A 42 -1.06 2.80 12.22
C THR A 42 -0.53 1.45 11.76
N ALA A 43 -1.08 0.36 12.33
CA ALA A 43 -0.76 -1.00 11.94
C ALA A 43 -1.81 -1.50 10.92
N GLY A 44 -1.72 -0.99 9.68
CA GLY A 44 -2.74 -1.22 8.65
C GLY A 44 -2.21 -1.22 7.23
N THR A 45 -2.21 -0.04 6.62
CA THR A 45 -2.11 0.14 5.16
C THR A 45 -0.87 -0.45 4.48
N GLY A 46 0.23 -0.66 5.22
CA GLY A 46 1.53 -1.09 4.69
C GLY A 46 2.12 -0.11 3.67
N SER A 47 1.59 1.12 3.58
CA SER A 47 1.93 2.09 2.53
C SER A 47 3.41 2.48 2.56
N GLU A 48 4.07 2.39 3.71
CA GLU A 48 5.51 2.55 3.87
C GLU A 48 6.36 1.57 3.04
N THR A 49 5.76 0.46 2.59
CA THR A 49 6.44 -0.58 1.79
C THR A 49 6.02 -0.63 0.32
N THR A 50 4.99 0.14 -0.08
CA THR A 50 4.37 0.04 -1.41
C THR A 50 4.64 1.26 -2.28
N GLY A 51 4.60 1.06 -3.61
CA GLY A 51 4.70 2.11 -4.62
C GLY A 51 3.37 2.79 -4.97
N THR A 52 2.34 2.67 -4.12
CA THR A 52 0.99 3.14 -4.41
C THR A 52 0.66 4.38 -3.59
N ALA A 53 0.02 5.37 -4.22
CA ALA A 53 -0.53 6.55 -3.57
C ALA A 53 -1.97 6.76 -4.05
N ILE A 54 -2.94 6.58 -3.15
CA ILE A 54 -4.37 6.67 -3.43
C ILE A 54 -4.92 8.01 -2.93
N PHE A 55 -5.85 8.60 -3.67
CA PHE A 55 -6.54 9.83 -3.32
C PHE A 55 -7.94 9.87 -3.96
N ASP A 56 -8.80 10.72 -3.42
CA ASP A 56 -10.13 10.97 -3.98
C ASP A 56 -10.08 12.08 -5.03
N LEU A 57 -10.48 11.73 -6.26
CA LEU A 57 -10.65 12.69 -7.34
C LEU A 57 -12.08 13.22 -7.31
N VAL A 58 -12.31 14.25 -6.49
CA VAL A 58 -13.64 14.80 -6.17
C VAL A 58 -14.41 15.21 -7.43
N SER A 59 -13.74 15.82 -8.41
CA SER A 59 -14.36 16.25 -9.67
C SER A 59 -14.95 15.10 -10.50
N LYS A 60 -14.44 13.88 -10.32
CA LYS A 60 -14.90 12.66 -10.99
C LYS A 60 -15.65 11.73 -10.05
N ARG A 61 -15.82 12.10 -8.76
CA ARG A 61 -16.42 11.26 -7.71
C ARG A 61 -15.81 9.85 -7.67
N ALA A 62 -14.51 9.76 -7.87
CA ALA A 62 -13.81 8.49 -8.03
C ALA A 62 -12.57 8.42 -7.13
N LYS A 63 -12.33 7.25 -6.54
CA LYS A 63 -11.09 6.94 -5.83
C LYS A 63 -10.07 6.41 -6.84
N THR A 64 -8.92 7.07 -6.94
CA THR A 64 -7.86 6.70 -7.90
C THR A 64 -6.49 6.94 -7.27
N GLY A 65 -5.42 6.78 -8.05
CA GLY A 65 -4.09 6.96 -7.53
C GLY A 65 -3.01 6.90 -8.60
N VAL A 66 -1.77 6.89 -8.13
CA VAL A 66 -0.58 6.59 -8.91
C VAL A 66 0.06 5.34 -8.31
N ALA A 67 0.41 4.37 -9.15
CA ALA A 67 1.10 3.16 -8.72
C ALA A 67 2.38 2.96 -9.54
N HIS A 68 3.53 3.09 -8.89
CA HIS A 68 4.82 2.90 -9.54
C HIS A 68 5.93 2.55 -8.53
N ARG A 69 6.92 1.77 -8.96
CA ARG A 69 8.03 1.32 -8.09
C ARG A 69 8.82 2.50 -7.48
N ASN A 70 9.03 3.56 -8.26
CA ASN A 70 9.76 4.75 -7.80
C ASN A 70 9.02 5.57 -6.73
N LEU A 71 7.73 5.31 -6.47
CA LEU A 71 6.99 5.92 -5.35
C LEU A 71 7.20 5.20 -4.02
N LYS A 72 7.81 4.01 -4.03
CA LYS A 72 8.08 3.26 -2.80
C LYS A 72 9.03 4.09 -1.92
N PRO A 73 8.70 4.30 -0.63
CA PRO A 73 9.62 4.95 0.29
C PRO A 73 10.99 4.26 0.31
N THR A 74 12.03 5.06 0.45
CA THR A 74 13.42 4.59 0.58
C THR A 74 13.61 3.81 1.87
N LEU A 75 12.94 4.24 2.95
CA LEU A 75 12.99 3.61 4.26
C LEU A 75 11.61 3.69 4.94
N GLY A 76 11.11 2.57 5.41
CA GLY A 76 9.98 2.49 6.34
C GLY A 76 10.50 2.18 7.75
N ILE A 77 10.12 2.97 8.75
CA ILE A 77 10.51 2.77 10.16
C ILE A 77 9.27 2.36 10.95
N CYS A 78 9.08 1.05 11.11
CA CYS A 78 7.96 0.51 11.88
C CYS A 78 8.35 0.40 13.36
N ASP A 79 7.86 1.34 14.17
CA ASP A 79 8.01 1.34 15.63
C ASP A 79 6.65 1.09 16.28
N PRO A 80 6.43 -0.05 16.98
CA PRO A 80 5.17 -0.37 17.66
C PRO A 80 4.76 0.67 18.73
N ILE A 81 5.69 1.49 19.22
CA ILE A 81 5.36 2.57 20.15
C ILE A 81 4.49 3.64 19.45
N ASN A 82 4.69 3.85 18.15
CA ASN A 82 3.94 4.84 17.36
C ASN A 82 2.51 4.39 17.05
N THR A 83 2.18 3.10 17.17
CA THR A 83 0.82 2.56 16.95
C THR A 83 0.04 2.40 18.25
N ARG A 84 0.71 2.42 19.40
CA ARG A 84 0.08 2.13 20.71
C ARG A 84 -1.07 3.07 21.05
N THR A 85 -0.93 4.35 20.75
CA THR A 85 -1.92 5.40 21.08
C THR A 85 -3.12 5.44 20.16
N MET A 86 -3.21 4.54 19.16
CA MET A 86 -4.39 4.46 18.30
C MET A 86 -5.67 4.25 19.13
N PRO A 87 -6.75 5.00 18.85
CA PRO A 87 -8.06 4.68 19.41
C PRO A 87 -8.51 3.27 19.02
N ALA A 88 -9.29 2.59 19.87
CA ALA A 88 -9.74 1.22 19.63
C ALA A 88 -10.42 1.03 18.26
N ALA A 89 -11.23 2.00 17.82
CA ALA A 89 -11.87 1.98 16.50
C ALA A 89 -10.86 2.05 15.34
N VAL A 90 -9.76 2.81 15.51
CA VAL A 90 -8.68 2.89 14.52
C VAL A 90 -7.89 1.60 14.49
N LYS A 91 -7.61 0.98 15.65
CA LYS A 91 -6.98 -0.35 15.72
C LYS A 91 -7.81 -1.40 14.99
N ALA A 92 -9.11 -1.43 15.24
CA ALA A 92 -10.03 -2.35 14.58
C ALA A 92 -10.05 -2.14 13.06
N SER A 93 -10.24 -0.90 12.61
CA SER A 93 -10.31 -0.58 11.18
C SER A 93 -8.99 -0.88 10.44
N SER A 94 -7.86 -0.42 10.98
CA SER A 94 -6.54 -0.68 10.38
C SER A 94 -6.15 -2.15 10.44
N GLY A 95 -6.48 -2.88 11.50
CA GLY A 95 -6.24 -4.32 11.55
C GLY A 95 -7.13 -5.11 10.58
N LEU A 96 -8.38 -4.69 10.37
CA LEU A 96 -9.23 -5.27 9.33
C LEU A 96 -8.67 -5.00 7.92
N ASP A 97 -8.03 -3.85 7.69
CA ASP A 97 -7.29 -3.58 6.45
C ASP A 97 -6.15 -4.61 6.24
N VAL A 98 -5.38 -4.92 7.29
CA VAL A 98 -4.38 -6.01 7.22
C VAL A 98 -5.02 -7.36 6.91
N LEU A 99 -6.15 -7.68 7.55
CA LEU A 99 -6.88 -8.92 7.33
C LEU A 99 -7.29 -9.06 5.86
N CYS A 100 -7.93 -8.02 5.31
CA CYS A 100 -8.39 -7.99 3.93
C CYS A 100 -7.21 -8.10 2.95
N HIS A 101 -6.18 -7.29 3.11
CA HIS A 101 -4.98 -7.36 2.26
C HIS A 101 -4.33 -8.75 2.28
N SER A 102 -4.25 -9.38 3.46
CA SER A 102 -3.66 -10.71 3.61
C SER A 102 -4.52 -11.77 2.92
N LEU A 103 -5.83 -11.74 3.13
CA LEU A 103 -6.76 -12.68 2.52
C LEU A 103 -6.79 -12.53 0.99
N GLU A 104 -6.99 -11.31 0.49
CA GLU A 104 -7.02 -11.00 -0.95
C GLU A 104 -5.71 -11.38 -1.64
N SER A 105 -4.56 -11.16 -0.98
CA SER A 105 -3.25 -11.55 -1.53
C SER A 105 -3.10 -13.06 -1.60
N TRP A 106 -3.53 -13.78 -0.56
CA TRP A 106 -3.47 -15.25 -0.51
C TRP A 106 -4.42 -15.91 -1.52
N THR A 107 -5.58 -15.32 -1.75
CA THR A 107 -6.60 -15.84 -2.67
C THR A 107 -6.53 -15.23 -4.08
N ALA A 108 -5.51 -14.42 -4.36
CA ALA A 108 -5.34 -13.82 -5.68
C ALA A 108 -5.08 -14.91 -6.74
N ILE A 109 -5.47 -14.64 -7.98
CA ILE A 109 -5.11 -15.52 -9.10
C ILE A 109 -3.58 -15.70 -9.14
N PRO A 110 -3.08 -16.91 -9.47
CA PRO A 110 -1.65 -17.15 -9.63
C PRO A 110 -1.03 -16.17 -10.63
N TYR A 111 0.16 -15.65 -10.31
CA TYR A 111 0.81 -14.61 -11.12
C TYR A 111 1.08 -15.00 -12.58
N ASN A 112 1.23 -16.30 -12.83
CA ASN A 112 1.45 -16.90 -14.15
C ASN A 112 0.17 -17.03 -14.98
N GLU A 113 -1.01 -17.01 -14.35
CA GLU A 113 -2.32 -17.12 -15.01
C GLU A 113 -2.89 -15.76 -15.43
N ARG A 114 -2.25 -14.66 -15.01
CA ARG A 114 -2.70 -13.32 -15.36
C ARG A 114 -2.59 -13.04 -16.86
N THR A 115 -3.73 -12.74 -17.47
CA THR A 115 -3.87 -12.40 -18.89
C THR A 115 -4.82 -11.20 -19.05
N PRO A 116 -4.60 -10.31 -20.04
CA PRO A 116 -3.46 -10.24 -20.97
C PRO A 116 -2.17 -9.76 -20.29
N ARG A 117 -1.01 -10.11 -20.87
CA ARG A 117 0.32 -9.69 -20.37
C ARG A 117 0.78 -8.44 -21.13
N PRO A 118 1.21 -7.37 -20.44
CA PRO A 118 1.74 -6.19 -21.11
C PRO A 118 2.98 -6.53 -21.97
N PRO A 119 3.10 -5.95 -23.19
CA PRO A 119 4.21 -6.26 -24.11
C PRO A 119 5.56 -5.76 -23.60
N ASN A 120 5.57 -4.69 -22.80
CA ASN A 120 6.78 -4.14 -22.19
C ASN A 120 6.73 -4.33 -20.66
N PRO A 121 7.79 -4.86 -20.01
CA PRO A 121 7.87 -4.98 -18.56
C PRO A 121 7.60 -3.69 -17.79
N ILE A 122 7.90 -2.51 -18.34
CA ILE A 122 7.64 -1.22 -17.69
C ILE A 122 6.13 -0.93 -17.55
N MET A 123 5.31 -1.54 -18.40
CA MET A 123 3.85 -1.41 -18.39
C MET A 123 3.19 -2.43 -17.46
N ARG A 124 3.96 -3.31 -16.80
CA ARG A 124 3.41 -4.25 -15.82
C ARG A 124 2.97 -3.47 -14.58
N PRO A 125 1.71 -3.62 -14.14
CA PRO A 125 1.26 -2.95 -12.91
C PRO A 125 2.00 -3.49 -11.68
N ALA A 126 1.94 -2.77 -10.56
CA ALA A 126 2.67 -3.17 -9.36
C ALA A 126 2.24 -4.55 -8.81
N TYR A 127 0.93 -4.82 -8.80
CA TYR A 127 0.36 -6.09 -8.34
C TYR A 127 0.26 -7.09 -9.50
N GLN A 128 0.78 -8.31 -9.32
CA GLN A 128 0.89 -9.32 -10.39
C GLN A 128 0.12 -10.61 -10.13
N GLY A 129 -0.55 -10.75 -8.99
CA GLY A 129 -1.19 -12.00 -8.55
C GLY A 129 -0.39 -12.70 -7.45
N ALA A 130 -0.92 -13.82 -6.96
CA ALA A 130 -0.32 -14.64 -5.91
C ALA A 130 0.97 -15.29 -6.40
N ASN A 131 1.98 -15.39 -5.53
CA ASN A 131 3.27 -16.02 -5.79
C ASN A 131 3.84 -16.61 -4.49
N PRO A 132 4.78 -17.58 -4.56
CA PRO A 132 5.24 -18.30 -3.37
C PRO A 132 5.82 -17.40 -2.26
N ILE A 133 6.38 -16.24 -2.62
CA ILE A 133 6.91 -15.28 -1.64
C ILE A 133 5.76 -14.55 -0.95
N SER A 134 4.81 -14.00 -1.71
CA SER A 134 3.67 -13.29 -1.13
C SER A 134 2.82 -14.20 -0.25
N ASP A 135 2.72 -15.48 -0.61
CA ASP A 135 1.92 -16.49 0.10
C ASP A 135 2.42 -16.70 1.53
N VAL A 136 3.74 -16.83 1.71
CA VAL A 136 4.35 -16.97 3.04
C VAL A 136 4.00 -15.76 3.93
N PHE A 137 4.13 -14.54 3.39
CA PHE A 137 3.88 -13.32 4.15
C PHE A 137 2.40 -13.08 4.41
N SER A 138 1.53 -13.30 3.43
CA SER A 138 0.09 -13.10 3.56
C SER A 138 -0.50 -14.09 4.56
N PHE A 139 -0.09 -15.36 4.52
CA PHE A 139 -0.53 -16.35 5.49
C PHE A 139 -0.03 -16.03 6.91
N HIS A 140 1.22 -15.58 7.05
CA HIS A 140 1.73 -15.13 8.35
C HIS A 140 0.94 -13.95 8.91
N ALA A 141 0.72 -12.92 8.09
CA ALA A 141 -0.04 -11.73 8.46
C ALA A 141 -1.49 -12.07 8.82
N LEU A 142 -2.12 -12.98 8.08
CA LEU A 142 -3.47 -13.48 8.39
C LEU A 142 -3.52 -14.13 9.78
N ARG A 143 -2.59 -15.06 10.08
CA ARG A 143 -2.54 -15.74 11.39
C ARG A 143 -2.27 -14.77 12.54
N ARG A 144 -1.37 -13.80 12.33
CA ARG A 144 -1.07 -12.75 13.32
C ARG A 144 -2.30 -11.89 13.57
N THR A 145 -2.96 -11.42 12.52
CA THR A 145 -4.13 -10.54 12.64
C THR A 145 -5.25 -11.23 13.40
N VAL A 146 -5.59 -12.47 13.06
CA VAL A 146 -6.62 -13.26 13.77
C VAL A 146 -6.28 -13.44 15.25
N LYS A 147 -5.00 -13.68 15.58
CA LYS A 147 -4.56 -13.88 16.97
C LYS A 147 -4.54 -12.59 17.79
N TYR A 148 -4.03 -11.50 17.23
CA TYR A 148 -3.65 -10.30 17.98
C TYR A 148 -4.65 -9.14 17.86
N LEU A 149 -5.37 -9.00 16.76
CA LEU A 149 -6.27 -7.86 16.57
C LEU A 149 -7.36 -7.75 17.67
N PRO A 150 -8.07 -8.83 18.06
CA PRO A 150 -9.06 -8.73 19.13
C PRO A 150 -8.43 -8.31 20.47
N ARG A 151 -7.20 -8.76 20.75
CA ARG A 151 -6.45 -8.41 21.96
C ARG A 151 -6.05 -6.93 21.94
N ALA A 152 -5.49 -6.46 20.82
CA ALA A 152 -5.04 -5.09 20.64
C ALA A 152 -6.16 -4.06 20.78
N VAL A 153 -7.36 -4.41 20.31
CA VAL A 153 -8.59 -3.59 20.42
C VAL A 153 -9.13 -3.58 21.85
N LYS A 154 -9.15 -4.75 22.52
CA LYS A 154 -9.71 -4.89 23.87
C LYS A 154 -8.80 -4.31 24.96
N ASN A 155 -7.49 -4.45 24.81
CA ASN A 155 -6.51 -4.04 25.80
C ASN A 155 -5.41 -3.18 25.16
N PRO A 156 -5.41 -1.84 25.37
CA PRO A 156 -4.38 -0.97 24.83
C PRO A 156 -2.99 -1.17 25.46
N ASP A 157 -2.91 -1.85 26.60
CA ASP A 157 -1.65 -2.14 27.31
C ASP A 157 -1.09 -3.54 27.01
N ASP A 158 -1.73 -4.30 26.11
CA ASP A 158 -1.18 -5.57 25.63
C ASP A 158 -0.05 -5.31 24.62
N PHE A 159 1.17 -5.08 25.11
CA PHE A 159 2.36 -4.76 24.30
C PHE A 159 2.70 -5.82 23.25
N GLU A 160 2.33 -7.09 23.46
CA GLU A 160 2.58 -8.14 22.47
C GLU A 160 1.62 -8.03 21.27
N ALA A 161 0.41 -7.52 21.52
CA ALA A 161 -0.62 -7.37 20.50
C ALA A 161 -0.59 -6.02 19.77
N GLN A 162 0.09 -5.01 20.31
CA GLN A 162 0.31 -3.70 19.67
C GLN A 162 1.33 -3.76 18.54
#